data_AF-A0A7R7VJP1-F1
#
_entry.id   AF-A0A7R7VJP1-F1
#
_cell.length_a   1.000
_cell.length_b   1.000
_cell.length_c   1.000
_cell.angle_alpha   90.00
_cell.angle_beta   90.00
_cell.angle_gamma   90.00
#
_symmetry.space_group_name_H-M   'P 1'
#
loop_
_entity.id
_entity.type
_entity.pdbx_description
1 polymer ?
#
loop_
_entity_poly.entity_id
_entity_poly.type
_entity_poly.pdbx_seq_one_letter_code
_entity_poly.pdbx_strand_id
1 'polypeptide(L)'
;MPPRIQTQRVSNSVLPYLSPNTSTFVSSSSSSSCTSLPSSTSCPRRTFSSTPAAQTRLRSHMFEWLNSEGRKLQYHEPNVYKYVTNLKDLGKDSMGPEQLSKRPFPLNQNFVSEPILSEEMRAEIYKRVTQDKKSVRAVSIELKVDMRRVAAVVRLMEMEKAWRSQGKPLALPYARAIQEMVPTTRYSSDPRDQRPHESINDLPVHRLTDPQIFYPVSESRQFTRVDAGRVFSGAPRLPNSTVEEIANDPSTAISKATQKPHLIERVGKGEQETQVLQPADARIPHPYLVAHERDSINKPNERNENIKRFASRLQEEERVGAERKQAAEQRRENRTQKVNPEDSRFEFRFTDVVVSKETTGADGRGYKAPGRRYGVPSYERKKGQVKIPTRVNV
;
A
#
# COMPACT_ATOMS: atom_id res chain seq x y z
N MET A 1 -22.93 -39.19 -5.13
CA MET A 1 -23.09 -38.05 -6.07
C MET A 1 -24.21 -37.16 -5.54
N PRO A 2 -23.96 -35.88 -5.21
CA PRO A 2 -25.01 -34.98 -4.76
C PRO A 2 -25.79 -34.38 -5.95
N PRO A 3 -27.09 -34.05 -5.79
CA PRO A 3 -27.94 -33.61 -6.89
C PRO A 3 -27.66 -32.15 -7.32
N ARG A 4 -27.79 -31.94 -8.63
CA ARG A 4 -27.48 -30.71 -9.36
C ARG A 4 -28.62 -29.68 -9.21
N ILE A 5 -28.35 -28.59 -8.51
CA ILE A 5 -29.27 -27.44 -8.40
C ILE A 5 -29.32 -26.70 -9.76
N GLN A 6 -30.51 -26.56 -10.33
CA GLN A 6 -30.73 -25.76 -11.54
C GLN A 6 -30.80 -24.28 -11.18
N THR A 7 -29.85 -23.47 -11.66
CA THR A 7 -29.89 -22.01 -11.56
C THR A 7 -30.81 -21.46 -12.63
N GLN A 8 -31.96 -20.89 -12.26
CA GLN A 8 -32.79 -20.11 -13.17
C GLN A 8 -32.04 -18.84 -13.58
N ARG A 9 -31.82 -18.67 -14.88
CA ARG A 9 -31.26 -17.46 -15.48
C ARG A 9 -32.29 -16.34 -15.36
N VAL A 10 -31.98 -15.30 -14.60
CA VAL A 10 -32.74 -14.04 -14.60
C VAL A 10 -32.20 -13.19 -15.75
N SER A 11 -32.93 -13.09 -16.84
CA SER A 11 -32.68 -12.15 -17.92
C SER A 11 -33.15 -10.75 -17.51
N ASN A 12 -32.21 -9.89 -17.11
CA ASN A 12 -32.43 -8.46 -16.92
C ASN A 12 -32.42 -7.77 -18.29
N SER A 13 -33.58 -7.41 -18.81
CA SER A 13 -33.71 -6.61 -20.04
C SER A 13 -34.59 -5.39 -19.81
N VAL A 14 -34.08 -4.34 -19.16
CA VAL A 14 -34.66 -3.00 -19.26
C VAL A 14 -33.58 -1.93 -19.05
N LEU A 15 -33.07 -1.35 -20.14
CA LEU A 15 -32.54 0.01 -20.17
C LEU A 15 -33.05 0.67 -21.46
N PRO A 16 -33.84 1.75 -21.41
CA PRO A 16 -34.02 2.62 -22.55
C PRO A 16 -33.01 3.77 -22.49
N TYR A 17 -32.15 3.82 -23.51
CA TYR A 17 -31.27 4.94 -23.84
C TYR A 17 -32.13 6.13 -24.28
N LEU A 18 -31.87 7.31 -23.71
CA LEU A 18 -32.41 8.59 -24.18
C LEU A 18 -31.39 9.20 -25.15
N SER A 19 -31.79 9.40 -26.41
CA SER A 19 -31.11 10.28 -27.37
C SER A 19 -32.15 11.09 -28.14
N PRO A 20 -31.94 12.39 -28.41
CA PRO A 20 -32.96 13.28 -28.96
C PRO A 20 -32.91 13.43 -30.50
N ASN A 21 -34.12 13.56 -31.07
CA ASN A 21 -34.59 14.18 -32.31
C ASN A 21 -33.61 14.63 -33.41
N THR A 22 -33.86 14.13 -34.63
CA THR A 22 -33.84 14.94 -35.87
C THR A 22 -34.82 14.38 -36.93
N SER A 23 -35.48 15.31 -37.62
CA SER A 23 -36.28 15.30 -38.88
C SER A 23 -35.96 14.19 -39.92
N THR A 24 -36.81 13.76 -40.87
CA THR A 24 -37.68 14.48 -41.82
C THR A 24 -38.49 13.47 -42.67
N PHE A 25 -39.63 13.91 -43.21
CA PHE A 25 -40.57 13.30 -44.17
C PHE A 25 -39.96 12.51 -45.34
N VAL A 26 -40.67 11.48 -45.86
CA VAL A 26 -41.14 11.37 -47.27
C VAL A 26 -42.30 10.35 -47.37
N SER A 27 -43.36 10.74 -48.09
CA SER A 27 -44.52 9.94 -48.46
C SER A 27 -44.26 9.08 -49.70
N SER A 28 -44.88 7.90 -49.80
CA SER A 28 -45.25 7.32 -51.10
C SER A 28 -46.55 6.53 -50.99
N SER A 29 -47.41 6.84 -51.94
CA SER A 29 -48.80 6.46 -52.10
C SER A 29 -48.93 5.36 -53.14
N SER A 30 -49.77 4.35 -52.87
CA SER A 30 -50.39 3.52 -53.90
C SER A 30 -51.81 3.17 -53.48
N SER A 31 -52.73 3.54 -54.35
CA SER A 31 -54.18 3.52 -54.29
C SER A 31 -54.79 2.12 -54.43
N SER A 32 -55.89 1.85 -53.72
CA SER A 32 -56.94 0.93 -54.16
C SER A 32 -58.27 1.36 -53.54
N SER A 33 -59.18 1.80 -54.40
CA SER A 33 -60.52 2.29 -54.09
C SER A 33 -61.46 1.11 -53.81
N CYS A 34 -62.28 1.17 -52.75
CA CYS A 34 -63.68 0.73 -52.82
C CYS A 34 -64.51 1.21 -51.61
N THR A 35 -65.60 1.89 -51.97
CA THR A 35 -66.92 1.95 -51.30
C THR A 35 -67.05 2.44 -49.86
N SER A 36 -67.69 3.60 -49.79
CA SER A 36 -68.31 4.29 -48.65
C SER A 36 -69.32 3.45 -47.85
N LEU A 37 -69.18 3.48 -46.52
CA LEU A 37 -70.28 3.36 -45.55
C LEU A 37 -69.96 4.28 -44.34
N PRO A 38 -70.97 4.91 -43.70
CA PRO A 38 -70.74 5.99 -42.75
C PRO A 38 -70.60 5.51 -41.29
N SER A 39 -69.95 6.37 -40.52
CA SER A 39 -70.15 6.63 -39.08
C SER A 39 -69.79 5.58 -38.03
N SER A 40 -68.82 6.02 -37.22
CA SER A 40 -68.65 5.79 -35.78
C SER A 40 -68.33 4.38 -35.29
N THR A 41 -67.03 4.09 -35.21
CA THR A 41 -66.47 3.48 -34.00
C THR A 41 -65.01 3.90 -33.89
N SER A 42 -64.71 4.72 -32.89
CA SER A 42 -63.36 5.17 -32.57
C SER A 42 -62.51 3.96 -32.18
N CYS A 43 -61.52 3.61 -32.99
CA CYS A 43 -60.43 2.74 -32.55
C CYS A 43 -59.66 3.51 -31.46
N PRO A 44 -59.60 3.04 -30.20
CA PRO A 44 -58.75 3.70 -29.23
C PRO A 44 -57.31 3.43 -29.63
N ARG A 45 -56.64 4.46 -30.16
CA ARG A 45 -55.18 4.53 -30.16
C ARG A 45 -54.76 4.24 -28.72
N ARG A 46 -54.10 3.11 -28.47
CA ARG A 46 -53.49 2.83 -27.17
C ARG A 46 -52.44 3.90 -26.93
N THR A 47 -52.82 4.93 -26.20
CA THR A 47 -51.90 5.79 -25.47
C THR A 47 -51.07 4.84 -24.61
N PHE A 48 -49.75 4.83 -24.81
CA PHE A 48 -48.85 4.21 -23.84
C PHE A 48 -49.13 4.88 -22.49
N SER A 49 -49.82 4.16 -21.61
CA SER A 49 -50.12 4.61 -20.26
C SER A 49 -48.80 4.77 -19.52
N SER A 50 -48.41 6.00 -19.23
CA SER A 50 -47.31 6.33 -18.32
C SER A 50 -47.77 6.29 -16.87
N THR A 51 -48.67 5.37 -16.50
CA THR A 51 -49.04 5.18 -15.09
C THR A 51 -47.77 4.84 -14.30
N PRO A 52 -47.37 5.67 -13.32
CA PRO A 52 -46.20 5.38 -12.51
C PRO A 52 -46.38 4.03 -11.86
N ALA A 53 -45.43 3.12 -12.06
CA ALA A 53 -45.45 1.81 -11.44
C ALA A 53 -45.56 2.00 -9.92
N ALA A 54 -46.54 1.32 -9.30
CA ALA A 54 -46.78 1.40 -7.86
C ALA A 54 -45.47 1.11 -7.11
N GLN A 55 -45.10 1.99 -6.17
CA GLN A 55 -43.87 1.80 -5.39
C GLN A 55 -43.98 0.54 -4.54
N THR A 56 -42.91 -0.26 -4.53
CA THR A 56 -42.85 -1.45 -3.67
C THR A 56 -42.72 -1.03 -2.21
N ARG A 57 -43.21 -1.84 -1.26
CA ARG A 57 -43.11 -1.57 0.18
C ARG A 57 -41.66 -1.31 0.63
N LEU A 58 -40.70 -2.04 0.07
CA LEU A 58 -39.26 -1.84 0.33
C LEU A 58 -38.78 -0.47 -0.14
N ARG A 59 -39.24 0.00 -1.30
CA ARG A 59 -38.91 1.33 -1.82
C ARG A 59 -39.48 2.42 -0.90
N SER A 60 -40.72 2.26 -0.43
CA SER A 60 -41.32 3.19 0.52
C SER A 60 -40.51 3.27 1.83
N HIS A 61 -40.16 2.13 2.43
CA HIS A 61 -39.34 2.10 3.65
C HIS A 61 -37.93 2.69 3.44
N MET A 62 -37.32 2.45 2.28
CA MET A 62 -36.04 3.06 1.93
C MET A 62 -36.13 4.59 1.88
N PHE A 63 -37.16 5.15 1.23
CA PHE A 63 -37.34 6.61 1.17
C PHE A 63 -37.71 7.21 2.52
N GLU A 64 -38.46 6.49 3.35
CA GLU A 64 -38.73 6.88 4.74
C GLU A 64 -37.42 7.04 5.53
N TRP A 65 -36.50 6.07 5.42
CA TRP A 65 -35.18 6.16 6.04
C TRP A 65 -34.31 7.28 5.44
N LEU A 66 -34.26 7.42 4.12
CA LEU A 66 -33.48 8.47 3.43
C LEU A 66 -33.95 9.88 3.82
N ASN A 67 -35.25 10.07 4.02
CA ASN A 67 -35.83 11.36 4.38
C ASN A 67 -35.72 11.68 5.88
N SER A 68 -35.51 10.66 6.72
CA SER A 68 -35.34 10.78 8.17
C SER A 68 -33.86 10.73 8.57
N GLU A 69 -33.37 9.59 9.05
CA GLU A 69 -32.00 9.43 9.55
C GLU A 69 -30.94 9.60 8.45
N GLY A 70 -31.21 9.07 7.26
CA GLY A 70 -30.29 9.11 6.12
C GLY A 70 -30.01 10.52 5.60
N ARG A 71 -30.91 11.47 5.86
CA ARG A 71 -30.79 12.87 5.42
C ARG A 71 -29.53 13.54 5.98
N LYS A 72 -29.08 13.14 7.17
CA LYS A 72 -27.86 13.67 7.81
C LYS A 72 -26.61 13.43 6.96
N LEU A 73 -26.60 12.39 6.14
CA LEU A 73 -25.49 11.98 5.28
C LEU A 73 -25.50 12.68 3.91
N GLN A 74 -26.51 13.50 3.61
CA GLN A 74 -26.70 14.11 2.29
C GLN A 74 -25.58 15.10 1.93
N TYR A 75 -25.13 15.89 2.90
CA TYR A 75 -24.08 16.89 2.74
C TYR A 75 -22.99 16.67 3.78
N HIS A 76 -21.74 16.87 3.40
CA HIS A 76 -20.63 16.84 4.35
C HIS A 76 -20.57 18.14 5.14
N GLU A 77 -19.97 18.06 6.33
CA GLU A 77 -19.66 19.22 7.15
C GLU A 77 -18.14 19.25 7.38
N PRO A 78 -17.48 20.42 7.28
CA PRO A 78 -16.05 20.50 7.46
C PRO A 78 -15.60 19.98 8.83
N ASN A 79 -14.61 19.09 8.83
CA ASN A 79 -14.05 18.44 10.03
C ASN A 79 -15.02 17.49 10.78
N VAL A 80 -16.16 17.12 10.20
CA VAL A 80 -17.10 16.14 10.77
C VAL A 80 -17.18 14.91 9.88
N TYR A 81 -16.77 13.76 10.38
CA TYR A 81 -16.81 12.49 9.64
C TYR A 81 -18.15 11.77 9.84
N LYS A 82 -19.01 11.91 8.84
CA LYS A 82 -20.38 11.38 8.82
C LYS A 82 -20.43 9.90 8.42
N TYR A 83 -20.01 9.03 9.33
CA TYR A 83 -20.15 7.58 9.18
C TYR A 83 -21.53 7.07 9.62
N VAL A 84 -21.95 5.93 9.05
CA VAL A 84 -23.23 5.28 9.38
C VAL A 84 -23.30 4.89 10.85
N THR A 85 -22.17 4.58 11.47
CA THR A 85 -22.05 4.30 12.91
C THR A 85 -22.44 5.49 13.79
N ASN A 86 -22.21 6.71 13.32
CA ASN A 86 -22.43 7.95 14.08
C ASN A 86 -23.84 8.52 13.87
N LEU A 87 -24.75 7.84 13.19
CA LEU A 87 -26.08 8.37 12.83
C LEU A 87 -26.90 8.87 14.04
N LYS A 88 -26.76 8.18 15.17
CA LYS A 88 -27.39 8.52 16.44
C LYS A 88 -26.73 9.71 17.14
N ASP A 89 -25.42 9.85 16.97
CA ASP A 89 -24.60 10.85 17.66
C ASP A 89 -24.57 12.20 16.92
N LEU A 90 -24.73 12.19 15.59
CA LEU A 90 -24.75 13.37 14.72
C LEU A 90 -25.90 14.38 15.00
N GLY A 91 -26.84 14.06 15.90
CA GLY A 91 -27.93 14.96 16.30
C GLY A 91 -27.75 15.65 17.65
N LYS A 92 -26.64 15.41 18.35
CA LYS A 92 -26.32 16.05 19.63
C LYS A 92 -25.25 17.12 19.40
N ASP A 93 -25.63 18.39 19.45
CA ASP A 93 -24.77 19.56 19.23
C ASP A 93 -23.58 19.70 20.22
N SER A 94 -23.40 18.73 21.13
CA SER A 94 -22.40 18.78 22.22
C SER A 94 -21.11 18.01 21.94
N MET A 95 -20.99 17.27 20.84
CA MET A 95 -19.86 16.36 20.62
C MET A 95 -18.84 16.94 19.62
N GLY A 96 -17.60 17.14 20.08
CA GLY A 96 -16.51 17.60 19.23
C GLY A 96 -16.07 16.52 18.21
N PRO A 97 -15.39 16.92 17.12
CA PRO A 97 -15.01 16.00 16.06
C PRO A 97 -14.04 14.91 16.50
N GLU A 98 -13.33 15.05 17.62
CA GLU A 98 -12.47 13.99 18.15
C GLU A 98 -13.23 12.85 18.86
N GLN A 99 -14.49 13.08 19.24
CA GLN A 99 -15.28 12.11 20.02
C GLN A 99 -16.16 11.20 19.15
N LEU A 100 -16.31 11.53 17.86
CA LEU A 100 -17.08 10.72 16.92
C LEU A 100 -16.35 9.38 16.64
N SER A 101 -17.10 8.32 16.37
CA SER A 101 -16.49 7.05 15.99
C SER A 101 -15.87 7.16 14.61
N LYS A 102 -14.60 6.78 14.46
CA LYS A 102 -13.93 6.74 13.14
C LYS A 102 -14.29 5.50 12.32
N ARG A 103 -15.21 4.65 12.78
CA ARG A 103 -15.56 3.36 12.16
C ARG A 103 -16.66 3.57 11.13
N PRO A 104 -16.45 3.35 9.83
CA PRO A 104 -17.51 3.55 8.84
C PRO A 104 -18.58 2.46 8.88
N PHE A 105 -18.21 1.23 9.24
CA PHE A 105 -19.09 0.07 9.17
C PHE A 105 -19.52 -0.41 10.56
N PRO A 106 -20.82 -0.46 10.88
CA PRO A 106 -21.28 -0.86 12.21
C PRO A 106 -21.00 -2.33 12.55
N LEU A 107 -21.02 -3.22 11.54
CA LEU A 107 -20.79 -4.65 11.74
C LEU A 107 -19.30 -5.04 11.78
N ASN A 108 -18.40 -4.17 11.31
CA ASN A 108 -16.96 -4.43 11.32
C ASN A 108 -16.25 -3.44 12.24
N GLN A 109 -16.11 -3.84 13.51
CA GLN A 109 -15.46 -3.01 14.54
C GLN A 109 -13.95 -2.86 14.34
N ASN A 110 -13.32 -3.77 13.59
CA ASN A 110 -11.87 -3.74 13.39
C ASN A 110 -11.46 -2.69 12.35
N PHE A 111 -12.34 -2.35 11.41
CA PHE A 111 -12.04 -1.37 10.37
C PHE A 111 -12.32 0.06 10.85
N VAL A 112 -11.26 0.86 10.89
CA VAL A 112 -11.29 2.27 11.29
C VAL A 112 -10.81 3.12 10.12
N SER A 113 -11.45 4.28 9.90
CA SER A 113 -10.94 5.28 8.97
C SER A 113 -9.79 6.03 9.63
N GLU A 114 -8.58 5.55 9.38
CA GLU A 114 -7.35 6.22 9.82
C GLU A 114 -7.21 7.62 9.19
N PRO A 115 -6.54 8.57 9.87
CA PRO A 115 -6.38 9.91 9.36
C PRO A 115 -5.46 9.94 8.14
N ILE A 116 -5.72 10.86 7.20
CA ILE A 116 -4.86 11.11 6.03
C ILE A 116 -3.95 12.33 6.26
N LEU A 117 -2.86 12.44 5.50
CA LEU A 117 -1.96 13.59 5.59
C LEU A 117 -2.65 14.85 5.04
N SER A 118 -2.61 15.95 5.80
CA SER A 118 -3.09 17.25 5.31
C SER A 118 -2.25 17.78 4.15
N GLU A 119 -2.78 18.75 3.38
CA GLU A 119 -2.01 19.48 2.35
C GLU A 119 -0.72 20.10 2.92
N GLU A 120 -0.81 20.74 4.08
CA GLU A 120 0.32 21.37 4.77
C GLU A 120 1.38 20.34 5.15
N MET A 121 0.97 19.20 5.72
CA MET A 121 1.89 18.14 6.13
C MET A 121 2.60 17.51 4.92
N ARG A 122 1.88 17.33 3.80
CA ARG A 122 2.48 16.88 2.54
C ARG A 122 3.53 17.89 2.04
N ALA A 123 3.18 19.18 2.04
CA ALA A 123 4.08 20.24 1.63
C ALA A 123 5.37 20.27 2.48
N GLU A 124 5.25 20.11 3.79
CA GLU A 124 6.39 20.09 4.70
C GLU A 124 7.27 18.85 4.52
N ILE A 125 6.68 17.67 4.32
CA ILE A 125 7.43 16.44 3.97
C ILE A 125 8.29 16.70 2.73
N TYR A 126 7.67 17.23 1.68
CA TYR A 126 8.37 17.50 0.42
C TYR A 126 9.46 18.54 0.60
N LYS A 127 9.19 19.62 1.34
CA LYS A 127 10.16 20.67 1.66
C LYS A 127 11.41 20.07 2.31
N ARG A 128 11.25 19.26 3.36
CA ARG A 128 12.38 18.67 4.11
C ARG A 128 13.23 17.74 3.27
N VAL A 129 12.61 16.94 2.41
CA VAL A 129 13.34 16.00 1.55
C VAL A 129 14.05 16.73 0.40
N THR A 130 13.37 17.68 -0.25
CA THR A 130 13.87 18.28 -1.50
C THR A 130 14.70 19.55 -1.29
N GLN A 131 14.29 20.42 -0.36
CA GLN A 131 14.97 21.69 -0.05
C GLN A 131 16.02 21.47 1.04
N ASP A 132 15.61 20.93 2.19
CA ASP A 132 16.52 20.76 3.35
C ASP A 132 17.45 19.56 3.19
N LYS A 133 17.28 18.77 2.11
CA LYS A 133 18.06 17.56 1.78
C LYS A 133 18.11 16.53 2.92
N LYS A 134 17.10 16.52 3.80
CA LYS A 134 16.97 15.47 4.83
C LYS A 134 16.61 14.15 4.16
N SER A 135 17.13 13.05 4.71
CA SER A 135 16.73 11.73 4.22
C SER A 135 15.27 11.42 4.52
N VAL A 136 14.69 10.53 3.72
CA VAL A 136 13.35 9.97 3.94
C VAL A 136 13.21 9.38 5.35
N ARG A 137 14.31 8.80 5.87
CA ARG A 137 14.34 8.16 7.19
C ARG A 137 14.33 9.18 8.32
N ALA A 138 15.09 10.27 8.18
CA ALA A 138 15.08 11.39 9.12
C ALA A 138 13.68 12.01 9.21
N VAL A 139 13.08 12.32 8.06
CA VAL A 139 11.75 12.93 7.96
C VAL A 139 10.67 12.01 8.55
N SER A 140 10.78 10.70 8.33
CA SER A 140 9.88 9.70 8.91
C SER A 140 9.91 9.70 10.44
N ILE A 141 11.10 9.82 11.04
CA ILE A 141 11.26 9.87 12.51
C ILE A 141 10.72 11.19 13.10
N GLU A 142 10.97 12.32 12.42
CA GLU A 142 10.55 13.65 12.85
C GLU A 142 9.03 13.82 12.79
N LEU A 143 8.42 13.43 11.66
CA LEU A 143 6.98 13.60 11.41
C LEU A 143 6.13 12.40 11.81
N LYS A 144 6.75 11.29 12.24
CA LYS A 144 6.07 10.05 12.63
C LYS A 144 5.16 9.51 11.51
N VAL A 145 5.73 9.44 10.31
CA VAL A 145 5.09 8.93 9.09
C VAL A 145 5.94 7.78 8.54
N ASP A 146 5.36 6.70 8.05
CA ASP A 146 6.10 5.56 7.49
C ASP A 146 6.98 6.01 6.30
N MET A 147 8.18 5.46 6.20
CA MET A 147 9.15 5.75 5.14
C MET A 147 8.55 5.53 3.74
N ARG A 148 7.71 4.50 3.59
CA ARG A 148 7.05 4.18 2.31
C ARG A 148 6.07 5.30 1.92
N ARG A 149 5.34 5.82 2.91
CA ARG A 149 4.40 6.94 2.72
C ARG A 149 5.13 8.23 2.40
N VAL A 150 6.21 8.55 3.13
CA VAL A 150 7.07 9.72 2.83
C VAL A 150 7.55 9.68 1.38
N ALA A 151 8.09 8.55 0.93
CA ALA A 151 8.56 8.40 -0.46
C ALA A 151 7.43 8.51 -1.50
N ALA A 152 6.22 8.04 -1.17
CA ALA A 152 5.05 8.19 -2.04
C ALA A 152 4.60 9.66 -2.14
N VAL A 153 4.57 10.39 -1.01
CA VAL A 153 4.22 11.82 -0.97
C VAL A 153 5.16 12.64 -1.85
N VAL A 154 6.47 12.42 -1.73
CA VAL A 154 7.46 13.13 -2.55
C VAL A 154 7.21 12.89 -4.04
N ARG A 155 7.04 11.63 -4.46
CA ARG A 155 6.76 11.29 -5.87
C ARG A 155 5.46 11.92 -6.39
N LEU A 156 4.39 11.89 -5.61
CA LEU A 156 3.11 12.48 -6.00
C LEU A 156 3.19 14.01 -6.09
N MET A 157 3.94 14.65 -5.21
CA MET A 157 4.16 16.10 -5.25
C MET A 157 5.03 16.54 -6.40
N GLU A 158 6.05 15.77 -6.78
CA GLU A 158 6.83 16.02 -8.00
C GLU A 158 5.94 15.95 -9.24
N MET A 159 5.07 14.94 -9.32
CA MET A 159 4.09 14.81 -10.41
C MET A 159 3.11 16.00 -10.44
N GLU A 160 2.61 16.44 -9.28
CA GLU A 160 1.73 17.61 -9.19
C GLU A 160 2.42 18.87 -9.70
N LYS A 161 3.68 19.10 -9.30
CA LYS A 161 4.49 20.23 -9.79
C LYS A 161 4.72 20.15 -11.30
N ALA A 162 5.00 18.97 -11.83
CA ALA A 162 5.15 18.76 -13.27
C ALA A 162 3.83 19.04 -14.02
N TRP A 163 2.68 18.71 -13.45
CA TRP A 163 1.39 19.05 -14.05
C TRP A 163 1.12 20.55 -14.03
N ARG A 164 1.45 21.22 -12.92
CA ARG A 164 1.38 22.69 -12.83
C ARG A 164 2.29 23.36 -13.86
N SER A 165 3.53 22.89 -14.02
CA SER A 165 4.46 23.44 -15.01
C SER A 165 4.01 23.19 -16.46
N GLN A 166 3.26 22.12 -16.70
CA GLN A 166 2.61 21.82 -17.99
C GLN A 166 1.27 22.56 -18.18
N GLY A 167 0.80 23.33 -17.20
CA GLY A 167 -0.49 24.03 -17.27
C GLY A 167 -1.72 23.11 -17.24
N LYS A 168 -1.59 21.87 -16.74
CA LYS A 168 -2.72 20.94 -16.64
C LYS A 168 -3.66 21.36 -15.50
N PRO A 169 -4.99 21.33 -15.71
CA PRO A 169 -5.95 21.67 -14.66
C PRO A 169 -5.92 20.62 -13.54
N LEU A 170 -5.89 21.09 -12.29
CA LEU A 170 -5.93 20.25 -11.09
C LEU A 170 -7.35 20.14 -10.55
N ALA A 171 -7.71 18.97 -10.03
CA ALA A 171 -9.02 18.72 -9.43
C ALA A 171 -9.13 19.26 -7.98
N LEU A 172 -8.87 20.56 -7.79
CA LEU A 172 -8.82 21.21 -6.47
C LEU A 172 -10.17 21.21 -5.73
N PRO A 173 -11.33 21.48 -6.36
CA PRO A 173 -12.62 21.44 -5.66
C PRO A 173 -12.92 20.04 -5.11
N TYR A 174 -12.60 19.01 -5.89
CA TYR A 174 -12.74 17.61 -5.49
C TYR A 174 -11.81 17.27 -4.32
N ALA A 175 -10.53 17.63 -4.41
CA ALA A 175 -9.54 17.34 -3.37
C ALA A 175 -9.90 17.99 -2.02
N ARG A 176 -10.40 19.23 -2.03
CA ARG A 176 -10.84 19.95 -0.83
C ARG A 176 -12.03 19.26 -0.16
N ALA A 177 -13.07 18.96 -0.94
CA ALA A 177 -14.26 18.27 -0.40
C ALA A 177 -13.89 16.91 0.24
N ILE A 178 -13.00 16.13 -0.38
CA ILE A 178 -12.57 14.84 0.17
C ILE A 178 -11.80 14.99 1.49
N GLN A 179 -10.93 15.99 1.60
CA GLN A 179 -10.18 16.24 2.84
C GLN A 179 -11.06 16.71 4.00
N GLU A 180 -12.16 17.40 3.70
CA GLU A 180 -13.15 17.81 4.72
C GLU A 180 -13.96 16.62 5.27
N MET A 181 -14.14 15.57 4.47
CA MET A 181 -14.95 14.38 4.82
C MET A 181 -14.19 13.32 5.63
N VAL A 182 -12.85 13.33 5.61
CA VAL A 182 -12.01 12.28 6.21
C VAL A 182 -11.16 12.89 7.33
N PRO A 183 -10.89 12.16 8.44
CA PRO A 183 -9.97 12.66 9.46
C PRO A 183 -8.60 12.97 8.85
N THR A 184 -7.99 14.09 9.26
CA THR A 184 -6.68 14.52 8.76
C THR A 184 -5.68 14.72 9.90
N THR A 185 -4.42 14.37 9.66
CA THR A 185 -3.31 14.78 10.54
C THR A 185 -2.76 16.10 10.05
N ARG A 186 -2.94 17.14 10.85
CA ARG A 186 -2.38 18.46 10.59
C ARG A 186 -0.90 18.49 10.98
N TYR A 187 -0.16 19.37 10.32
CA TYR A 187 1.23 19.64 10.65
C TYR A 187 1.28 20.60 11.83
N SER A 188 2.09 20.28 12.84
CA SER A 188 2.43 21.18 13.93
C SER A 188 3.88 21.61 13.81
N SER A 189 4.13 22.91 13.97
CA SER A 189 5.47 23.47 13.95
C SER A 189 6.29 23.08 15.18
N ASP A 190 5.65 22.89 16.35
CA ASP A 190 6.35 22.37 17.54
C ASP A 190 6.38 20.83 17.46
N PRO A 191 7.57 20.20 17.46
CA PRO A 191 7.69 18.74 17.48
C PRO A 191 6.99 18.06 18.66
N ARG A 192 6.77 18.76 19.79
CA ARG A 192 6.07 18.23 20.96
C ARG A 192 4.57 18.05 20.75
N ASP A 193 3.99 18.91 19.91
CA ASP A 193 2.56 18.89 19.61
C ASP A 193 2.23 18.03 18.38
N GLN A 194 3.27 17.59 17.64
CA GLN A 194 3.10 16.76 16.46
C GLN A 194 2.60 15.37 16.86
N ARG A 195 1.31 15.13 16.62
CA ARG A 195 0.71 13.81 16.80
C ARG A 195 1.30 12.81 15.80
N PRO A 196 1.61 11.57 16.24
CA PRO A 196 2.02 10.52 15.33
C PRO A 196 0.94 10.24 14.27
N HIS A 197 1.33 10.16 13.01
CA HIS A 197 0.40 9.83 11.93
C HIS A 197 0.11 8.33 11.88
N GLU A 198 1.17 7.52 12.00
CA GLU A 198 1.08 6.06 12.00
C GLU A 198 2.26 5.46 12.79
N SER A 199 2.23 4.15 13.03
CA SER A 199 3.36 3.45 13.62
C SER A 199 4.50 3.33 12.60
N ILE A 200 5.64 3.91 12.93
CA ILE A 200 6.85 3.86 12.08
C ILE A 200 7.70 2.60 12.31
N ASN A 201 7.39 1.83 13.36
CA ASN A 201 8.20 0.68 13.79
C ASN A 201 7.53 -0.67 13.52
N ASP A 202 6.44 -0.68 12.74
CA ASP A 202 5.72 -1.92 12.45
C ASP A 202 6.58 -2.88 11.64
N LEU A 203 6.65 -4.12 12.12
CA LEU A 203 7.41 -5.20 11.52
C LEU A 203 6.43 -6.22 10.91
N PRO A 204 6.56 -6.55 9.61
CA PRO A 204 5.79 -7.67 9.04
C PRO A 204 6.17 -8.98 9.74
N VAL A 205 5.15 -9.77 10.08
CA VAL A 205 5.34 -11.11 10.66
C VAL A 205 6.10 -12.00 9.68
N HIS A 206 7.15 -12.66 10.16
CA HIS A 206 7.97 -13.54 9.35
C HIS A 206 7.48 -14.97 9.51
N ARG A 207 7.43 -15.77 8.42
CA ARG A 207 6.88 -17.14 8.50
C ARG A 207 7.57 -18.05 9.52
N LEU A 208 8.87 -17.86 9.74
CA LEU A 208 9.63 -18.61 10.75
C LEU A 208 9.15 -18.33 12.19
N THR A 209 8.43 -17.25 12.44
CA THR A 209 7.89 -16.91 13.77
C THR A 209 6.44 -17.37 13.97
N ASP A 210 5.82 -17.97 12.96
CA ASP A 210 4.45 -18.50 13.05
C ASP A 210 4.31 -19.72 13.99
N PRO A 211 5.27 -20.69 14.05
CA PRO A 211 5.10 -21.86 14.92
C PRO A 211 5.23 -21.50 16.40
N GLN A 212 4.40 -22.12 17.23
CA GLN A 212 4.52 -22.08 18.69
C GLN A 212 5.65 -23.01 19.15
N ILE A 213 6.67 -22.45 19.81
CA ILE A 213 7.85 -23.21 20.26
C ILE A 213 8.04 -23.02 21.77
N PHE A 214 8.09 -24.13 22.50
CA PHE A 214 8.57 -24.18 23.88
C PHE A 214 9.97 -24.78 23.88
N TYR A 215 10.98 -23.92 23.92
CA TYR A 215 12.38 -24.33 23.79
C TYR A 215 13.00 -24.63 25.16
N PRO A 216 13.39 -25.89 25.46
CA PRO A 216 13.95 -26.25 26.75
C PRO A 216 15.34 -25.62 26.92
N VAL A 217 15.54 -24.94 28.04
CA VAL A 217 16.79 -24.26 28.40
C VAL A 217 17.15 -24.55 29.84
N SER A 218 18.44 -24.37 30.18
CA SER A 218 18.88 -24.40 31.59
C SER A 218 18.14 -23.33 32.40
N GLU A 219 17.83 -23.64 33.65
CA GLU A 219 17.14 -22.73 34.60
C GLU A 219 17.87 -21.39 34.78
N SER A 220 19.20 -21.40 34.71
CA SER A 220 20.05 -20.22 34.87
C SER A 220 20.32 -19.48 33.56
N ARG A 221 19.79 -19.96 32.43
CA ARG A 221 20.09 -19.39 31.11
C ARG A 221 19.31 -18.09 30.87
N GLN A 222 20.04 -17.03 30.56
CA GLN A 222 19.47 -15.79 30.01
C GLN A 222 19.08 -15.98 28.54
N PHE A 223 17.79 -16.18 28.27
CA PHE A 223 17.28 -16.38 26.91
C PHE A 223 16.95 -15.02 26.24
N THR A 224 17.74 -14.63 25.24
CA THR A 224 17.64 -13.30 24.60
C THR A 224 16.82 -13.32 23.30
N ARG A 225 16.49 -12.13 22.76
CA ARG A 225 15.84 -12.00 21.44
C ARG A 225 16.69 -12.55 20.29
N VAL A 226 18.02 -12.52 20.43
CA VAL A 226 18.95 -13.11 19.45
C VAL A 226 18.83 -14.63 19.50
N ASP A 227 18.81 -15.22 20.70
CA ASP A 227 18.60 -16.65 20.88
C ASP A 227 17.26 -17.10 20.29
N ALA A 228 16.18 -16.34 20.53
CA ALA A 228 14.87 -16.63 19.95
C ALA A 228 14.89 -16.65 18.42
N GLY A 229 15.54 -15.66 17.78
CA GLY A 229 15.69 -15.62 16.31
C GLY A 229 16.45 -16.83 15.77
N ARG A 230 17.49 -17.28 16.48
CA ARG A 230 18.25 -18.50 16.15
C ARG A 230 17.39 -19.75 16.29
N VAL A 231 16.62 -19.88 17.37
CA VAL A 231 15.68 -20.99 17.58
C VAL A 231 14.65 -21.08 16.45
N PHE A 232 14.03 -19.95 16.05
CA PHE A 232 13.11 -19.93 14.91
C PHE A 232 13.76 -20.32 13.58
N SER A 233 15.08 -20.16 13.46
CA SER A 233 15.84 -20.51 12.26
C SER A 233 16.44 -21.91 12.30
N GLY A 234 16.28 -22.65 13.42
CA GLY A 234 16.99 -23.91 13.65
C GLY A 234 18.51 -23.75 13.75
N ALA A 235 19.00 -22.54 14.05
CA ALA A 235 20.43 -22.25 14.16
C ALA A 235 20.96 -22.64 15.54
N PRO A 236 22.20 -23.19 15.63
CA PRO A 236 22.83 -23.47 16.91
C PRO A 236 23.06 -22.18 17.69
N ARG A 237 23.16 -22.28 19.02
CA ARG A 237 23.42 -21.12 19.88
C ARG A 237 24.77 -20.47 19.56
N LEU A 238 24.84 -19.14 19.71
CA LEU A 238 26.11 -18.41 19.69
C LEU A 238 27.00 -18.79 20.89
N PRO A 239 28.34 -18.71 20.75
CA PRO A 239 29.25 -18.91 21.87
C PRO A 239 29.05 -17.83 22.94
N ASN A 240 29.32 -18.17 24.21
CA ASN A 240 29.08 -17.27 25.36
C ASN A 240 29.75 -15.91 25.20
N SER A 241 31.01 -15.88 24.74
CA SER A 241 31.75 -14.63 24.51
C SER A 241 31.00 -13.68 23.57
N THR A 242 30.51 -14.19 22.44
CA THR A 242 29.73 -13.38 21.49
C THR A 242 28.39 -12.96 22.07
N VAL A 243 27.74 -13.80 22.87
CA VAL A 243 26.48 -13.43 23.55
C VAL A 243 26.73 -12.30 24.54
N GLU A 244 27.82 -12.35 25.31
CA GLU A 244 28.23 -11.31 26.25
C GLU A 244 28.59 -10.01 25.54
N GLU A 245 29.33 -10.08 24.43
CA GLU A 245 29.62 -8.91 23.57
C GLU A 245 28.34 -8.24 23.08
N ILE A 246 27.38 -9.03 22.58
CA ILE A 246 26.09 -8.53 22.11
C ILE A 246 25.25 -7.97 23.27
N ALA A 247 25.33 -8.57 24.45
CA ALA A 247 24.61 -8.10 25.63
C ALA A 247 25.16 -6.74 26.12
N ASN A 248 26.49 -6.58 26.10
CA ASN A 248 27.17 -5.34 26.49
C ASN A 248 26.92 -4.21 25.50
N ASP A 249 26.99 -4.48 24.19
CA ASP A 249 26.71 -3.49 23.16
C ASP A 249 25.80 -4.03 22.05
N PRO A 250 24.49 -4.05 22.30
CA PRO A 250 23.52 -4.51 21.31
C PRO A 250 23.39 -3.55 20.12
N SER A 251 23.78 -2.28 20.29
CA SER A 251 23.60 -1.25 19.27
C SER A 251 24.54 -1.45 18.09
N THR A 252 25.80 -1.80 18.35
CA THR A 252 26.78 -2.08 17.30
C THR A 252 26.51 -3.41 16.63
N ALA A 253 26.04 -4.43 17.36
CA ALA A 253 25.61 -5.69 16.76
C ALA A 253 24.48 -5.49 15.74
N ILE A 254 23.48 -4.67 16.08
CA ILE A 254 22.38 -4.33 15.18
C ILE A 254 22.88 -3.55 13.95
N SER A 255 23.70 -2.52 14.14
CA SER A 255 24.24 -1.73 13.02
C SER A 255 25.07 -2.59 12.07
N LYS A 256 25.94 -3.48 12.59
CA LYS A 256 26.69 -4.46 11.77
C LYS A 256 25.75 -5.32 10.92
N ALA A 257 24.67 -5.84 11.50
CA ALA A 257 23.69 -6.67 10.79
C ALA A 257 22.91 -5.87 9.71
N THR A 258 22.51 -4.63 10.02
CA THR A 258 21.79 -3.76 9.07
C THR A 258 22.67 -3.31 7.90
N GLN A 259 23.92 -2.93 8.18
CA GLN A 259 24.87 -2.46 7.17
C GLN A 259 25.35 -3.59 6.25
N LYS A 260 25.62 -4.78 6.81
CA LYS A 260 26.19 -5.92 6.08
C LYS A 260 25.28 -7.16 6.17
N PRO A 261 24.09 -7.14 5.53
CA PRO A 261 23.14 -8.26 5.61
C PRO A 261 23.64 -9.54 4.90
N HIS A 262 24.64 -9.44 4.02
CA HIS A 262 25.23 -10.60 3.35
C HIS A 262 26.17 -11.40 4.27
N LEU A 263 26.61 -10.83 5.39
CA LEU A 263 27.42 -11.52 6.39
C LEU A 263 26.57 -12.27 7.43
N ILE A 264 25.24 -12.17 7.33
CA ILE A 264 24.35 -12.92 8.21
C ILE A 264 24.53 -14.41 7.93
N GLU A 265 24.76 -15.16 9.00
CA GLU A 265 24.88 -16.62 8.99
C GLU A 265 23.69 -17.27 8.27
N ARG A 266 23.97 -18.37 7.55
CA ARG A 266 22.97 -19.14 6.82
C ARG A 266 22.98 -20.57 7.32
N VAL A 267 21.80 -21.15 7.48
CA VAL A 267 21.57 -22.50 8.02
C VAL A 267 20.76 -23.30 7.02
N GLY A 268 21.04 -24.60 6.94
CA GLY A 268 20.40 -25.54 6.01
C GLY A 268 21.39 -26.09 4.98
N LYS A 269 20.88 -26.86 4.02
CA LYS A 269 21.68 -27.47 2.94
C LYS A 269 21.02 -27.21 1.58
N GLY A 270 21.85 -26.90 0.58
CA GLY A 270 21.39 -26.71 -0.80
C GLY A 270 20.28 -25.66 -0.92
N GLU A 271 19.13 -26.06 -1.47
CA GLU A 271 17.99 -25.16 -1.70
C GLU A 271 17.23 -24.76 -0.44
N GLN A 272 17.42 -25.48 0.68
CA GLN A 272 16.80 -25.18 1.98
C GLN A 272 17.66 -24.23 2.83
N GLU A 273 18.72 -23.67 2.27
CA GLU A 273 19.58 -22.72 2.97
C GLU A 273 18.83 -21.38 3.20
N THR A 274 18.62 -21.05 4.47
CA THR A 274 17.92 -19.84 4.92
C THR A 274 18.83 -18.99 5.79
N GLN A 275 18.69 -17.67 5.71
CA GLN A 275 19.41 -16.77 6.59
C GLN A 275 18.85 -16.87 8.01
N VAL A 276 19.74 -16.84 9.00
CA VAL A 276 19.35 -16.79 10.41
C VAL A 276 18.55 -15.52 10.67
N LEU A 277 17.34 -15.72 11.19
CA LEU A 277 16.40 -14.67 11.54
C LEU A 277 17.00 -13.73 12.58
N GLN A 278 17.14 -12.48 12.20
CA GLN A 278 17.60 -11.43 13.10
C GLN A 278 16.54 -11.07 14.14
N PRO A 279 16.92 -10.57 15.33
CA PRO A 279 15.97 -10.08 16.33
C PRO A 279 15.09 -8.96 15.75
N ALA A 280 13.91 -8.75 16.34
CA ALA A 280 12.98 -7.70 15.90
C ALA A 280 13.67 -6.32 15.84
N ASP A 281 14.48 -6.00 16.85
CA ASP A 281 15.24 -4.76 16.98
C ASP A 281 16.08 -4.40 15.74
N ALA A 282 16.61 -5.40 15.02
CA ALA A 282 17.42 -5.21 13.81
C ALA A 282 16.58 -5.18 12.51
N ARG A 283 15.36 -5.73 12.54
CA ARG A 283 14.46 -5.83 11.38
C ARG A 283 13.49 -4.65 11.25
N ILE A 284 13.25 -3.92 12.33
CA ILE A 284 12.38 -2.73 12.35
C ILE A 284 12.89 -1.69 11.34
N PRO A 285 12.00 -0.88 10.72
CA PRO A 285 12.41 0.18 9.82
C PRO A 285 13.43 1.14 10.43
N HIS A 286 13.32 1.53 11.71
CA HIS A 286 14.22 2.48 12.40
C HIS A 286 14.98 1.87 13.61
N PRO A 287 15.99 0.99 13.41
CA PRO A 287 16.77 0.38 14.49
C PRO A 287 17.52 1.40 15.37
N TYR A 288 17.91 2.55 14.83
CA TYR A 288 18.69 3.57 15.57
C TYR A 288 17.89 4.24 16.69
N LEU A 289 16.55 4.19 16.64
CA LEU A 289 15.72 4.67 17.73
C LEU A 289 15.93 3.83 18.99
N VAL A 290 16.15 2.52 18.84
CA VAL A 290 16.47 1.64 19.98
C VAL A 290 17.80 2.04 20.61
N ALA A 291 18.80 2.38 19.80
CA ALA A 291 20.09 2.83 20.29
C ALA A 291 19.98 4.20 21.00
N HIS A 292 19.24 5.15 20.43
CA HIS A 292 19.00 6.46 21.05
C HIS A 292 18.26 6.35 22.38
N GLU A 293 17.25 5.48 22.46
CA GLU A 293 16.52 5.26 23.71
C GLU A 293 17.42 4.65 24.78
N ARG A 294 18.28 3.69 24.40
CA ARG A 294 19.30 3.14 25.31
C ARG A 294 20.28 4.18 25.82
N ASP A 295 20.76 5.09 24.96
CA ASP A 295 21.64 6.18 25.40
C ASP A 295 20.91 7.10 26.39
N SER A 296 19.64 7.39 26.14
CA SER A 296 18.80 8.21 27.02
C SER A 296 18.66 7.60 28.41
N ILE A 297 18.46 6.28 28.48
CA ILE A 297 18.37 5.52 29.74
C ILE A 297 19.72 5.46 30.45
N ASN A 298 20.79 5.11 29.74
CA ASN A 298 22.11 4.90 30.32
C ASN A 298 22.79 6.22 30.71
N LYS A 299 22.49 7.31 29.99
CA LYS A 299 23.13 8.62 30.10
C LYS A 299 22.09 9.75 30.08
N PRO A 300 21.23 9.85 31.12
CA PRO A 300 20.14 10.83 31.15
C PRO A 300 20.63 12.29 31.20
N ASN A 301 21.81 12.53 31.79
CA ASN A 301 22.37 13.87 31.97
C ASN A 301 22.99 14.44 30.67
N GLU A 302 23.26 13.59 29.66
CA GLU A 302 23.97 13.96 28.44
C GLU A 302 23.02 14.18 27.24
N ARG A 303 21.88 14.84 27.45
CA ARG A 303 20.84 14.97 26.41
C ARG A 303 21.37 15.51 25.08
N ASN A 304 22.19 16.57 25.12
CA ASN A 304 22.76 17.16 23.90
C ASN A 304 23.73 16.22 23.19
N GLU A 305 24.50 15.43 23.93
CA GLU A 305 25.41 14.45 23.33
C GLU A 305 24.66 13.26 22.76
N ASN A 306 23.58 12.81 23.41
CA ASN A 306 22.71 11.74 22.90
C ASN A 306 22.08 12.14 21.57
N ILE A 307 21.63 13.40 21.44
CA ILE A 307 21.13 13.94 20.18
C ILE A 307 22.23 13.94 19.10
N LYS A 308 23.45 14.37 19.44
CA LYS A 308 24.60 14.34 18.51
C LYS A 308 24.95 12.92 18.07
N ARG A 309 24.99 11.96 19.01
CA ARG A 309 25.23 10.53 18.73
C ARG A 309 24.16 9.97 17.79
N PHE A 310 22.89 10.28 18.05
CA PHE A 310 21.78 9.86 17.19
C PHE A 310 21.89 10.46 15.78
N ALA A 311 22.16 11.76 15.66
CA ALA A 311 22.35 12.42 14.37
C ALA A 311 23.53 11.81 13.60
N SER A 312 24.66 11.55 14.27
CA SER A 312 25.83 10.91 13.67
C SER A 312 25.53 9.49 13.16
N ARG A 313 24.80 8.66 13.92
CA ARG A 313 24.38 7.32 13.46
C ARG A 313 23.50 7.39 12.23
N LEU A 314 22.56 8.34 12.21
CA LEU A 314 21.63 8.49 11.10
C LEU A 314 22.39 8.91 9.82
N GLN A 315 23.32 9.86 9.92
CA GLN A 315 24.19 10.27 8.83
C GLN A 315 25.07 9.12 8.32
N GLU A 316 25.65 8.33 9.22
CA GLU A 316 26.49 7.19 8.83
C GLU A 316 25.71 6.15 8.04
N GLU A 317 24.48 5.85 8.45
CA GLU A 317 23.65 4.85 7.80
C GLU A 317 23.10 5.34 6.45
N GLU A 318 22.85 6.64 6.34
CA GLU A 318 22.57 7.29 5.06
C GLU A 318 23.76 7.18 4.11
N ARG A 319 24.98 7.45 4.60
CA ARG A 319 26.22 7.33 3.84
C ARG A 319 26.43 5.90 3.35
N VAL A 320 26.37 4.91 4.25
CA VAL A 320 26.51 3.49 3.91
C VAL A 320 25.41 3.05 2.94
N GLY A 321 24.18 3.50 3.13
CA GLY A 321 23.07 3.22 2.21
C GLY A 321 23.29 3.79 0.82
N ALA A 322 23.77 5.04 0.72
CA ALA A 322 24.07 5.70 -0.54
C ALA A 322 25.24 5.02 -1.27
N GLU A 323 26.33 4.72 -0.57
CA GLU A 323 27.47 3.98 -1.11
C GLU A 323 27.06 2.61 -1.65
N ARG A 324 26.23 1.87 -0.89
CA ARG A 324 25.70 0.57 -1.34
C ARG A 324 24.85 0.68 -2.60
N LYS A 325 24.05 1.72 -2.72
CA LYS A 325 23.23 1.98 -3.91
C LYS A 325 24.12 2.31 -5.11
N GLN A 326 25.07 3.24 -4.96
CA GLN A 326 26.03 3.60 -6.00
C GLN A 326 26.85 2.38 -6.45
N ALA A 327 27.39 1.60 -5.52
CA ALA A 327 28.13 0.39 -5.84
C ALA A 327 27.26 -0.69 -6.52
N ALA A 328 25.95 -0.76 -6.24
CA ALA A 328 25.03 -1.64 -6.95
C ALA A 328 24.75 -1.15 -8.39
N GLU A 329 24.61 0.16 -8.58
CA GLU A 329 24.42 0.80 -9.89
C GLU A 329 25.66 0.63 -10.77
N GLN A 330 26.85 0.95 -10.25
CA GLN A 330 28.13 0.74 -10.93
C GLN A 330 28.34 -0.73 -11.30
N ARG A 331 28.05 -1.67 -10.39
CA ARG A 331 28.12 -3.11 -10.71
C ARG A 331 27.16 -3.51 -11.83
N ARG A 332 25.97 -2.90 -11.91
CA ARG A 332 25.00 -3.17 -12.97
C ARG A 332 25.45 -2.59 -14.31
N GLU A 333 26.04 -1.40 -14.29
CA GLU A 333 26.59 -0.72 -15.46
C GLU A 333 27.81 -1.45 -16.01
N ASN A 334 28.78 -1.80 -15.15
CA ASN A 334 29.98 -2.54 -15.54
C ASN A 334 29.64 -3.92 -16.13
N ARG A 335 28.52 -4.51 -15.72
CA ARG A 335 28.02 -5.80 -16.26
C ARG A 335 27.36 -5.66 -17.64
N THR A 336 26.98 -4.45 -18.04
CA THR A 336 26.20 -4.19 -19.26
C THR A 336 27.03 -3.41 -20.27
N GLN A 337 27.50 -4.09 -21.32
CA GLN A 337 28.15 -3.44 -22.45
C GLN A 337 27.11 -2.85 -23.40
N LYS A 338 27.19 -1.55 -23.66
CA LYS A 338 26.33 -0.82 -24.59
C LYS A 338 27.08 -0.59 -25.90
N VAL A 339 26.54 -1.05 -27.02
CA VAL A 339 27.14 -0.93 -28.35
C VAL A 339 26.14 -0.20 -29.26
N ASN A 340 26.56 0.96 -29.78
CA ASN A 340 25.78 1.80 -30.70
C ASN A 340 26.51 1.92 -32.04
N PRO A 341 26.25 1.03 -33.01
CA PRO A 341 26.80 1.16 -34.36
C PRO A 341 26.18 2.38 -35.07
N GLU A 342 26.99 3.14 -35.83
CA GLU A 342 26.55 4.38 -36.48
C GLU A 342 25.37 4.18 -37.44
N ASP A 343 25.34 3.06 -38.18
CA ASP A 343 24.28 2.73 -39.12
C ASP A 343 23.06 2.02 -38.47
N SER A 344 23.05 1.85 -37.14
CA SER A 344 22.01 1.09 -36.46
C SER A 344 20.91 1.96 -35.85
N ARG A 345 19.67 1.49 -35.99
CA ARG A 345 18.49 2.08 -35.32
C ARG A 345 18.39 1.73 -33.84
N PHE A 346 19.20 0.80 -33.35
CA PHE A 346 19.06 0.23 -32.01
C PHE A 346 20.36 0.32 -31.22
N GLU A 347 20.24 0.58 -29.92
CA GLU A 347 21.31 0.35 -28.95
C GLU A 347 21.29 -1.13 -28.53
N PHE A 348 22.38 -1.85 -28.77
CA PHE A 348 22.52 -3.23 -28.31
C PHE A 348 23.11 -3.23 -26.91
N ARG A 349 22.42 -3.89 -25.97
CA ARG A 349 22.87 -4.05 -24.57
C ARG A 349 23.20 -5.51 -24.31
N PHE A 350 24.49 -5.81 -24.24
CA PHE A 350 24.99 -7.12 -23.87
C PHE A 350 25.22 -7.16 -22.38
N THR A 351 24.55 -8.09 -21.70
CA THR A 351 24.72 -8.28 -20.25
C THR A 351 25.43 -9.59 -20.02
N ASP A 352 26.62 -9.53 -19.43
CA ASP A 352 27.38 -10.74 -19.16
C ASP A 352 26.71 -11.55 -18.04
N VAL A 353 26.49 -12.83 -18.28
CA VAL A 353 25.88 -13.73 -17.30
C VAL A 353 26.76 -14.96 -17.12
N VAL A 354 27.16 -15.21 -15.88
CA VAL A 354 27.95 -16.38 -15.53
C VAL A 354 27.01 -17.59 -15.36
N VAL A 355 27.18 -18.58 -16.23
CA VAL A 355 26.52 -19.89 -16.14
C VAL A 355 27.45 -20.85 -15.42
N SER A 356 27.30 -20.97 -14.10
CA SER A 356 28.07 -21.87 -13.25
C SER A 356 27.17 -22.89 -12.55
N LYS A 357 27.77 -23.90 -11.90
CA LYS A 357 27.04 -24.87 -11.06
C LYS A 357 26.24 -24.18 -9.94
N GLU A 358 26.67 -23.01 -9.49
CA GLU A 358 25.96 -22.23 -8.46
C GLU A 358 24.71 -21.54 -9.02
N THR A 359 24.78 -20.99 -10.23
CA THR A 359 23.63 -20.34 -10.88
C THR A 359 22.61 -21.37 -11.37
N THR A 360 23.08 -22.45 -11.99
CA THR A 360 22.25 -23.50 -12.62
C THR A 360 21.85 -24.59 -11.63
N GLY A 361 22.50 -24.69 -10.47
CA GLY A 361 22.33 -25.79 -9.51
C GLY A 361 23.00 -27.08 -9.99
N ALA A 362 23.23 -28.01 -9.06
CA ALA A 362 23.82 -29.31 -9.40
C ALA A 362 22.98 -30.11 -10.41
N ASP A 363 21.65 -29.98 -10.32
CA ASP A 363 20.69 -30.72 -11.15
C ASP A 363 20.22 -29.92 -12.39
N GLY A 364 20.82 -28.76 -12.65
CA GLY A 364 20.41 -27.87 -13.75
C GLY A 364 19.07 -27.15 -13.51
N ARG A 365 18.50 -27.20 -12.30
CA ARG A 365 17.16 -26.67 -11.97
C ARG A 365 17.16 -25.32 -11.23
N GLY A 366 18.31 -24.64 -11.10
CA GLY A 366 18.49 -23.40 -10.35
C GLY A 366 17.65 -22.22 -10.86
N TYR A 367 16.93 -21.53 -9.96
CA TYR A 367 15.98 -20.46 -10.29
C TYR A 367 16.61 -19.18 -10.85
N LYS A 368 17.92 -19.00 -10.70
CA LYS A 368 18.68 -17.83 -11.17
C LYS A 368 19.27 -18.00 -12.58
N ALA A 369 19.21 -19.21 -13.15
CA ALA A 369 19.81 -19.50 -14.44
C ALA A 369 19.15 -18.70 -15.57
N PRO A 370 19.92 -18.03 -16.45
CA PRO A 370 19.40 -17.41 -17.65
C PRO A 370 18.97 -18.48 -18.68
N GLY A 371 18.07 -18.11 -19.59
CA GLY A 371 17.66 -18.96 -20.72
C GLY A 371 16.34 -19.71 -20.52
N ARG A 372 15.87 -20.33 -21.61
CA ARG A 372 14.64 -21.14 -21.61
C ARG A 372 14.98 -22.58 -21.20
N ARG A 373 14.27 -23.11 -20.22
CA ARG A 373 14.47 -24.50 -19.74
C ARG A 373 13.98 -25.54 -20.75
N TYR A 374 14.77 -26.60 -20.94
CA TYR A 374 14.42 -27.76 -21.76
C TYR A 374 13.57 -28.78 -20.97
N GLY A 375 12.81 -29.62 -21.68
CA GLY A 375 12.00 -30.67 -21.06
C GLY A 375 10.75 -30.17 -20.29
N VAL A 376 10.35 -28.91 -20.50
CA VAL A 376 9.15 -28.32 -19.85
C VAL A 376 8.13 -27.93 -20.94
N PRO A 377 6.94 -28.57 -21.00
CA PRO A 377 5.91 -28.21 -21.96
C PRO A 377 5.30 -26.83 -21.65
N SER A 378 4.60 -26.24 -22.62
CA SER A 378 3.90 -24.96 -22.41
C SER A 378 2.84 -25.08 -21.30
N TYR A 379 2.83 -24.13 -20.37
CA TYR A 379 1.81 -24.02 -19.32
C TYR A 379 0.58 -23.21 -19.75
N GLU A 380 0.42 -22.92 -21.05
CA GLU A 380 -0.66 -22.06 -21.54
C GLU A 380 -2.07 -22.57 -21.20
N ARG A 381 -2.25 -23.89 -21.17
CA ARG A 381 -3.52 -24.56 -20.85
C ARG A 381 -3.71 -24.81 -19.34
N LYS A 382 -2.74 -24.44 -18.50
CA LYS A 382 -2.79 -24.64 -17.06
C LYS A 382 -3.73 -23.61 -16.41
N LYS A 383 -4.72 -24.07 -15.66
CA LYS A 383 -5.63 -23.21 -14.90
C LYS A 383 -4.84 -22.34 -13.91
N GLY A 384 -5.15 -21.05 -13.85
CA GLY A 384 -4.49 -20.10 -12.96
C GLY A 384 -3.14 -19.57 -13.44
N GLN A 385 -2.73 -19.86 -14.68
CA GLN A 385 -1.50 -19.31 -15.24
C GLN A 385 -1.62 -17.79 -15.46
N VAL A 386 -0.70 -17.01 -14.89
CA VAL A 386 -0.67 -15.55 -15.08
C VAL A 386 -0.12 -15.24 -16.47
N LYS A 387 -0.93 -14.55 -17.29
CA LYS A 387 -0.60 -14.08 -18.65
C LYS A 387 -0.52 -12.55 -18.76
N ILE A 388 -0.56 -11.87 -17.61
CA ILE A 388 -0.55 -10.40 -17.49
C ILE A 388 0.82 -9.99 -16.94
N PRO A 389 1.41 -8.85 -17.37
CA PRO A 389 2.68 -8.36 -16.81
C PRO A 389 2.62 -8.22 -15.29
N THR A 390 3.50 -8.91 -14.57
CA THR A 390 3.56 -8.89 -13.10
C THR A 390 4.43 -7.77 -12.54
N ARG A 391 5.21 -7.10 -13.40
CA ARG A 391 6.11 -6.00 -13.03
C ARG A 391 6.09 -4.97 -14.15
N VAL A 392 5.88 -3.71 -13.78
CA VAL A 392 6.01 -2.55 -14.66
C VAL A 392 7.10 -1.68 -14.06
N ASN A 393 8.20 -1.52 -14.77
CA ASN A 393 9.27 -0.62 -14.38
C ASN A 393 8.91 0.77 -14.90
N VAL A 394 8.94 1.77 -14.02
CA VAL A 394 8.68 3.20 -14.33
C VAL A 394 9.99 3.96 -14.32
#